data_AF-A0A150G1P5-F1
#
_entry.id   AF-A0A150G1P5-F1
#
_cell.length_a   1.000
_cell.length_b   1.000
_cell.length_c   1.000
_cell.angle_alpha   90.00
_cell.angle_beta   90.00
_cell.angle_gamma   90.00
#
_symmetry.space_group_name_H-M   'P 1'
#
loop_
_entity.id
_entity.type
_entity.pdbx_description
1 polymer ?
#
loop_
_entity_poly.entity_id
_entity_poly.type
_entity_poly.pdbx_seq_one_letter_code
_entity_poly.pdbx_strand_id
1 'polypeptide(L)'
;MYGTGAHGLSLFFKDAASKLGWTKGVVEAVLHMSLTVNGGERIRAALQSAQVAVFGKPRAITVHAPTRFAVQLMIGKDVMRSKEAFFKVVCNDWESASDGERAAEFRNTVLANGEHSKFWDHLARYIEAMPPFSDAIHQLEGDRPMLSQVYDVLVQLRSHLEDFEKRHPTLKGLKALYDQRINAAVKLIEEVYAGKPDSPSYEERKEQIKRKVGSLMLSGIPSELEYLMDTLTTRKEMELPGGGKRVEVP
;
A
#
# COMPACT_ATOMS: atom_id res chain seq x y z
N MET A 1 -6.96 14.14 15.32
CA MET A 1 -5.82 14.10 14.40
C MET A 1 -6.36 13.52 13.11
N TYR A 2 -6.49 14.35 12.07
CA TYR A 2 -7.18 13.99 10.82
C TYR A 2 -6.33 13.01 10.01
N GLY A 3 -6.96 12.03 9.38
CA GLY A 3 -6.29 10.95 8.66
C GLY A 3 -5.92 11.35 7.27
N THR A 4 -4.67 11.13 6.90
CA THR A 4 -4.18 11.37 5.54
C THR A 4 -4.42 10.15 4.65
N GLY A 5 -4.44 10.36 3.36
CA GLY A 5 -4.96 9.39 2.38
C GLY A 5 -3.86 8.56 1.81
N ALA A 6 -2.72 9.21 1.70
CA ALA A 6 -1.43 8.63 1.93
C ALA A 6 -1.44 7.56 3.05
N HIS A 7 -1.90 7.89 4.26
CA HIS A 7 -1.94 6.89 5.34
C HIS A 7 -2.93 5.76 5.05
N GLY A 8 -4.16 6.06 4.61
CA GLY A 8 -5.15 5.04 4.24
C GLY A 8 -4.67 4.05 3.17
N LEU A 9 -4.05 4.57 2.10
CA LEU A 9 -3.45 3.78 1.02
C LEU A 9 -2.19 3.05 1.50
N SER A 10 -1.39 3.64 2.40
CA SER A 10 -0.23 2.94 2.94
C SER A 10 -0.62 1.70 3.77
N LEU A 11 -1.74 1.77 4.46
CA LEU A 11 -2.27 0.65 5.22
C LEU A 11 -2.70 -0.50 4.30
N PHE A 12 -2.96 -0.26 3.00
CA PHE A 12 -3.21 -1.32 2.02
C PHE A 12 -1.99 -2.24 1.85
N PHE A 13 -0.77 -1.70 1.84
CA PHE A 13 0.46 -2.51 1.79
C PHE A 13 0.53 -3.44 3.02
N LYS A 14 0.24 -2.91 4.20
CA LYS A 14 0.21 -3.69 5.45
C LYS A 14 -0.85 -4.79 5.41
N ASP A 15 -2.03 -4.48 4.91
CA ASP A 15 -3.11 -5.47 4.80
C ASP A 15 -2.78 -6.54 3.77
N ALA A 16 -2.25 -6.17 2.61
CA ALA A 16 -1.83 -7.13 1.60
C ALA A 16 -0.76 -8.06 2.21
N ALA A 17 0.24 -7.51 2.90
CA ALA A 17 1.29 -8.29 3.56
C ALA A 17 0.79 -9.20 4.70
N SER A 18 -0.38 -8.94 5.30
CA SER A 18 -0.87 -9.71 6.45
C SER A 18 -2.03 -10.64 6.14
N LYS A 19 -2.87 -10.31 5.15
CA LYS A 19 -4.13 -11.01 4.86
C LYS A 19 -4.06 -11.91 3.62
N LEU A 20 -3.09 -11.70 2.74
CA LEU A 20 -2.96 -12.48 1.50
C LEU A 20 -1.65 -13.28 1.55
N GLY A 21 -1.75 -14.61 1.46
CA GLY A 21 -0.62 -15.51 1.67
C GLY A 21 0.54 -15.29 0.68
N TRP A 22 0.23 -14.98 -0.58
CA TRP A 22 1.26 -14.82 -1.61
C TRP A 22 2.06 -13.52 -1.45
N THR A 23 1.41 -12.41 -1.11
CA THR A 23 2.08 -11.13 -0.80
C THR A 23 2.78 -11.19 0.54
N LYS A 24 2.21 -11.88 1.54
CA LYS A 24 2.87 -12.15 2.82
C LYS A 24 4.23 -12.82 2.61
N GLY A 25 4.25 -13.95 1.89
CA GLY A 25 5.49 -14.67 1.60
C GLY A 25 6.52 -13.84 0.84
N VAL A 26 6.08 -12.99 -0.10
CA VAL A 26 6.97 -12.03 -0.77
C VAL A 26 7.56 -11.02 0.21
N VAL A 27 6.70 -10.37 1.01
CA VAL A 27 7.12 -9.30 1.93
C VAL A 27 8.05 -9.82 3.02
N GLU A 28 7.74 -10.98 3.61
CA GLU A 28 8.59 -11.62 4.61
C GLU A 28 9.96 -11.98 4.00
N ALA A 29 9.99 -12.57 2.81
CA ALA A 29 11.23 -12.94 2.14
C ALA A 29 12.09 -11.72 1.76
N VAL A 30 11.52 -10.66 1.19
CA VAL A 30 12.32 -9.46 0.83
C VAL A 30 12.85 -8.73 2.06
N LEU A 31 12.07 -8.68 3.15
CA LEU A 31 12.53 -8.09 4.42
C LEU A 31 13.64 -8.94 5.02
N HIS A 32 13.49 -10.27 5.04
CA HIS A 32 14.53 -11.18 5.49
C HIS A 32 15.82 -11.00 4.67
N MET A 33 15.72 -10.97 3.33
CA MET A 33 16.88 -10.77 2.46
C MET A 33 17.57 -9.43 2.71
N SER A 34 16.81 -8.34 2.82
CA SER A 34 17.37 -7.02 3.14
C SER A 34 18.07 -7.01 4.50
N LEU A 35 17.44 -7.57 5.54
CA LEU A 35 18.03 -7.64 6.88
C LEU A 35 19.29 -8.49 6.90
N THR A 36 19.33 -9.62 6.20
CA THR A 36 20.48 -10.51 6.14
C THR A 36 21.68 -9.86 5.45
N VAL A 37 21.46 -9.21 4.30
CA VAL A 37 22.52 -8.45 3.59
C VAL A 37 23.06 -7.32 4.47
N ASN A 38 22.19 -6.66 5.24
CA ASN A 38 22.58 -5.50 6.04
C ASN A 38 23.03 -5.82 7.46
N GLY A 39 22.77 -7.02 7.95
CA GLY A 39 23.26 -7.52 9.23
C GLY A 39 24.63 -8.20 9.14
N GLY A 40 25.05 -8.65 7.95
CA GLY A 40 26.31 -9.39 7.76
C GLY A 40 27.29 -8.69 6.83
N GLU A 41 28.43 -8.21 7.37
CA GLU A 41 29.47 -7.56 6.57
C GLU A 41 30.03 -8.46 5.46
N ARG A 42 30.22 -9.75 5.76
CA ARG A 42 30.72 -10.73 4.79
C ARG A 42 29.74 -10.95 3.63
N ILE A 43 28.44 -11.10 3.93
CA ILE A 43 27.38 -11.23 2.92
C ILE A 43 27.30 -9.95 2.08
N ARG A 44 27.38 -8.78 2.72
CA ARG A 44 27.39 -7.49 2.01
C ARG A 44 28.58 -7.37 1.06
N ALA A 45 29.77 -7.74 1.50
CA ALA A 45 30.99 -7.68 0.68
C ALA A 45 30.93 -8.67 -0.50
N ALA A 46 30.44 -9.88 -0.27
CA ALA A 46 30.21 -10.87 -1.32
C ALA A 46 29.20 -10.35 -2.35
N LEU A 47 28.09 -9.76 -1.88
CA LEU A 47 27.08 -9.16 -2.76
C LEU A 47 27.63 -7.99 -3.57
N GLN A 48 28.41 -7.09 -2.97
CA GLN A 48 29.03 -5.98 -3.69
C GLN A 48 29.98 -6.48 -4.77
N SER A 49 30.80 -7.48 -4.48
CA SER A 49 31.70 -8.11 -5.44
C SER A 49 30.93 -8.75 -6.59
N ALA A 50 29.85 -9.48 -6.29
CA ALA A 50 28.97 -10.06 -7.28
C ALA A 50 28.26 -8.99 -8.13
N GLN A 51 27.77 -7.90 -7.53
CA GLN A 51 27.14 -6.79 -8.24
C GLN A 51 28.12 -6.06 -9.16
N VAL A 52 29.37 -5.85 -8.74
CA VAL A 52 30.41 -5.29 -9.62
C VAL A 52 30.66 -6.22 -10.80
N ALA A 53 30.74 -7.53 -10.56
CA ALA A 53 31.00 -8.49 -11.63
C ALA A 53 29.81 -8.65 -12.61
N VAL A 54 28.56 -8.49 -12.16
CA VAL A 54 27.38 -8.63 -13.01
C VAL A 54 26.99 -7.30 -13.67
N PHE A 55 27.08 -6.19 -12.93
CA PHE A 55 26.53 -4.89 -13.34
C PHE A 55 27.59 -3.79 -13.54
N GLY A 56 28.86 -4.08 -13.30
CA GLY A 56 29.97 -3.10 -13.36
C GLY A 56 30.02 -2.11 -12.19
N LYS A 57 29.07 -2.16 -11.25
CA LYS A 57 29.01 -1.25 -10.09
C LYS A 57 28.21 -1.83 -8.93
N PRO A 58 28.54 -1.45 -7.67
CA PRO A 58 27.71 -1.80 -6.53
C PRO A 58 26.36 -1.08 -6.59
N ARG A 59 25.33 -1.70 -6.02
CA ARG A 59 23.98 -1.15 -5.87
C ARG A 59 23.54 -1.35 -4.43
N ALA A 60 23.08 -0.27 -3.79
CA ALA A 60 22.53 -0.36 -2.45
C ALA A 60 21.21 -1.16 -2.46
N ILE A 61 20.96 -1.86 -1.36
CA ILE A 61 19.66 -2.45 -1.05
C ILE A 61 19.07 -1.66 0.11
N THR A 62 17.88 -1.12 -0.08
CA THR A 62 17.18 -0.35 0.95
C THR A 62 17.05 -1.14 2.25
N VAL A 63 17.34 -0.47 3.37
CA VAL A 63 17.24 -1.00 4.74
C VAL A 63 16.38 -0.05 5.55
N HIS A 64 15.29 -0.53 6.14
CA HIS A 64 14.61 0.27 7.16
C HIS A 64 13.67 -0.57 8.03
N ALA A 65 13.53 -0.17 9.30
CA ALA A 65 12.42 -0.59 10.16
C ALA A 65 11.08 -0.09 9.56
N PRO A 66 10.00 -0.88 9.54
CA PRO A 66 8.76 -0.58 8.80
C PRO A 66 7.99 0.64 9.36
N THR A 67 8.50 1.85 9.11
CA THR A 67 8.00 3.12 9.67
C THR A 67 7.55 4.10 8.59
N ARG A 68 7.82 3.85 7.30
CA ARG A 68 7.37 4.69 6.18
C ARG A 68 6.73 3.89 5.05
N PHE A 69 5.82 4.57 4.35
CA PHE A 69 4.92 4.03 3.35
C PHE A 69 5.67 3.44 2.15
N ALA A 70 5.14 2.36 1.56
CA ALA A 70 5.69 1.67 0.37
C ALA A 70 7.17 1.19 0.45
N VAL A 71 7.81 1.20 1.62
CA VAL A 71 9.20 0.70 1.80
C VAL A 71 9.37 -0.75 1.35
N GLN A 72 8.35 -1.59 1.57
CA GLN A 72 8.33 -2.98 1.10
C GLN A 72 8.48 -3.07 -0.43
N LEU A 73 7.87 -2.14 -1.18
CA LEU A 73 8.01 -2.06 -2.63
C LEU A 73 9.41 -1.61 -3.05
N MET A 74 10.01 -0.64 -2.34
CA MET A 74 11.39 -0.21 -2.62
C MET A 74 12.39 -1.34 -2.39
N ILE A 75 12.29 -2.02 -1.25
CA ILE A 75 13.11 -3.21 -0.95
C ILE A 75 12.89 -4.29 -2.01
N GLY A 76 11.63 -4.57 -2.36
CA GLY A 76 11.31 -5.53 -3.41
C GLY A 76 11.95 -5.21 -4.76
N LYS A 77 11.89 -3.93 -5.19
CA LYS A 77 12.54 -3.45 -6.41
C LYS A 77 14.07 -3.64 -6.35
N ASP A 78 14.71 -3.30 -5.24
CA ASP A 78 16.16 -3.46 -5.06
C ASP A 78 16.58 -4.94 -5.06
N VAL A 79 15.79 -5.79 -4.41
CA VAL A 79 16.01 -7.25 -4.37
C VAL A 79 15.88 -7.85 -5.76
N MET A 80 14.79 -7.52 -6.48
CA MET A 80 14.58 -7.98 -7.86
C MET A 80 15.70 -7.51 -8.80
N ARG A 81 16.11 -6.25 -8.68
CA ARG A 81 17.22 -5.68 -9.47
C ARG A 81 18.57 -6.34 -9.18
N SER A 82 18.73 -6.93 -8.00
CA SER A 82 19.95 -7.62 -7.57
C SER A 82 19.88 -9.14 -7.75
N LYS A 83 18.81 -9.67 -8.33
CA LYS A 83 18.56 -11.12 -8.51
C LYS A 83 19.78 -11.88 -9.02
N GLU A 84 20.36 -11.47 -10.14
CA GLU A 84 21.51 -12.15 -10.75
C GLU A 84 22.75 -12.14 -9.86
N ALA A 85 23.00 -11.02 -9.16
CA ALA A 85 24.10 -10.92 -8.21
C ALA A 85 23.87 -11.84 -7.00
N PHE A 86 22.63 -11.96 -6.51
CA PHE A 86 22.31 -12.91 -5.45
C PHE A 86 22.56 -14.36 -5.85
N PHE A 87 22.16 -14.77 -7.06
CA PHE A 87 22.48 -16.11 -7.57
C PHE A 87 23.99 -16.33 -7.61
N LYS A 88 24.75 -15.35 -8.09
CA LYS A 88 26.22 -15.44 -8.11
C LYS A 88 26.82 -15.64 -6.71
N VAL A 89 26.37 -14.87 -5.71
CA VAL A 89 26.82 -15.04 -4.32
C VAL A 89 26.50 -16.44 -3.81
N VAL A 90 25.25 -16.87 -3.98
CA VAL A 90 24.76 -18.14 -3.40
C VAL A 90 25.38 -19.37 -4.07
N CYS A 91 25.78 -19.26 -5.34
CA CYS A 91 26.41 -20.37 -6.08
C CYS A 91 27.92 -20.44 -5.90
N ASN A 92 28.62 -19.31 -5.69
CA ASN A 92 30.08 -19.28 -5.78
C ASN A 92 30.78 -18.93 -4.45
N ASP A 93 30.19 -18.05 -3.65
CA ASP A 93 30.88 -17.43 -2.51
C ASP A 93 30.19 -17.71 -1.17
N TRP A 94 29.10 -18.48 -1.19
CA TRP A 94 28.16 -18.65 -0.09
C TRP A 94 28.76 -19.20 1.19
N GLU A 95 29.54 -20.28 1.09
CA GLU A 95 30.10 -20.99 2.25
C GLU A 95 31.12 -20.14 3.01
N SER A 96 31.76 -19.18 2.34
CA SER A 96 32.70 -18.25 2.97
C SER A 96 32.01 -17.05 3.63
N ALA A 97 30.76 -16.78 3.27
CA ALA A 97 30.07 -15.53 3.57
C ALA A 97 29.13 -15.60 4.78
N SER A 98 28.65 -16.78 5.19
CA SER A 98 27.68 -16.86 6.29
C SER A 98 27.53 -18.24 6.96
N ASP A 99 27.35 -18.23 8.28
CA ASP A 99 26.97 -19.38 9.10
C ASP A 99 25.57 -19.17 9.72
N GLY A 100 24.78 -20.24 9.84
CA GLY A 100 23.52 -20.27 10.62
C GLY A 100 22.21 -20.42 9.83
N GLU A 101 21.08 -20.45 10.55
CA GLU A 101 19.75 -20.71 9.96
C GLU A 101 19.27 -19.60 9.02
N ARG A 102 19.51 -18.33 9.36
CA ARG A 102 19.16 -17.17 8.52
C ARG A 102 19.88 -17.18 7.17
N ALA A 103 21.11 -17.69 7.17
CA ALA A 103 21.86 -17.92 5.96
C ALA A 103 21.18 -18.99 5.09
N ALA A 104 20.87 -20.16 5.66
CA ALA A 104 20.20 -21.22 4.91
C ALA A 104 18.86 -20.76 4.30
N GLU A 105 18.05 -20.00 5.05
CA GLU A 105 16.79 -19.42 4.57
C GLU A 105 17.01 -18.42 3.43
N PHE A 106 18.05 -17.57 3.53
CA PHE A 106 18.41 -16.64 2.46
C PHE A 106 18.79 -17.39 1.18
N ARG A 107 19.63 -18.42 1.29
CA ARG A 107 20.02 -19.27 0.17
C ARG A 107 18.82 -19.96 -0.47
N ASN A 108 17.93 -20.53 0.34
CA ASN A 108 16.72 -21.18 -0.15
C ASN A 108 15.77 -20.20 -0.86
N THR A 109 15.64 -18.97 -0.34
CA THR A 109 14.87 -17.90 -0.99
C THR A 109 15.46 -17.54 -2.35
N VAL A 110 16.79 -17.31 -2.41
CA VAL A 110 17.48 -16.96 -3.65
C VAL A 110 17.37 -18.07 -4.70
N LEU A 111 17.56 -19.32 -4.29
CA LEU A 111 17.45 -20.47 -5.20
C LEU A 111 16.00 -20.84 -5.53
N ALA A 112 15.01 -20.20 -4.90
CA ALA A 112 13.60 -20.55 -5.00
C ALA A 112 13.35 -22.04 -4.69
N ASN A 113 13.88 -22.51 -3.57
CA ASN A 113 13.72 -23.89 -3.12
C ASN A 113 12.54 -24.03 -2.13
N GLY A 114 11.90 -25.21 -2.13
CA GLY A 114 10.85 -25.56 -1.18
C GLY A 114 9.68 -24.56 -1.19
N GLU A 115 9.40 -23.99 -0.02
CA GLU A 115 8.33 -23.00 0.18
C GLU A 115 8.54 -21.70 -0.62
N HIS A 116 9.77 -21.41 -1.07
CA HIS A 116 10.10 -20.24 -1.88
C HIS A 116 10.07 -20.48 -3.40
N SER A 117 9.56 -21.62 -3.87
CA SER A 117 9.54 -21.99 -5.30
C SER A 117 8.94 -20.95 -6.24
N LYS A 118 8.03 -20.11 -5.75
CA LYS A 118 7.39 -19.05 -6.52
C LYS A 118 7.88 -17.65 -6.18
N PHE A 119 8.89 -17.52 -5.33
CA PHE A 119 9.32 -16.23 -4.76
C PHE A 119 9.62 -15.19 -5.85
N TRP A 120 10.46 -15.52 -6.82
CA TRP A 120 10.85 -14.55 -7.86
C TRP A 120 9.69 -14.13 -8.76
N ASP A 121 8.81 -15.04 -9.15
CA ASP A 121 7.62 -14.69 -9.94
C ASP A 121 6.67 -13.83 -9.10
N HIS A 122 6.32 -14.28 -7.88
CA HIS A 122 5.45 -13.51 -6.99
C HIS A 122 6.02 -12.12 -6.65
N LEU A 123 7.35 -11.99 -6.49
CA LEU A 123 8.00 -10.70 -6.29
C LEU A 123 7.85 -9.80 -7.52
N ALA A 124 8.02 -10.35 -8.73
CA ALA A 124 7.77 -9.60 -9.96
C ALA A 124 6.32 -9.10 -10.04
N ARG A 125 5.36 -9.96 -9.69
CA ARG A 125 3.93 -9.60 -9.68
C ARG A 125 3.57 -8.60 -8.58
N TYR A 126 4.22 -8.69 -7.43
CA TYR A 126 4.10 -7.69 -6.38
C TYR A 126 4.63 -6.31 -6.85
N ILE A 127 5.79 -6.28 -7.51
CA ILE A 127 6.38 -5.05 -8.07
C ILE A 127 5.55 -4.51 -9.24
N GLU A 128 4.76 -5.35 -9.90
CA GLU A 128 3.81 -4.94 -10.94
C GLU A 128 2.52 -4.33 -10.33
N ALA A 129 2.00 -4.93 -9.25
CA ALA A 129 0.72 -4.54 -8.65
C ALA A 129 0.80 -3.24 -7.81
N MET A 130 1.91 -3.03 -7.11
CA MET A 130 2.00 -2.03 -6.04
C MET A 130 2.44 -0.60 -6.44
N PRO A 131 3.14 -0.34 -7.57
CA PRO A 131 3.56 1.01 -7.93
C PRO A 131 2.42 2.04 -8.02
N PRO A 132 1.26 1.75 -8.63
CA PRO A 132 0.16 2.72 -8.67
C PRO A 132 -0.29 3.20 -7.28
N PHE A 133 -0.24 2.33 -6.27
CA PHE A 133 -0.53 2.71 -4.88
C PHE A 133 0.55 3.62 -4.29
N SER A 134 1.82 3.33 -4.58
CA SER A 134 2.94 4.19 -4.17
C SER A 134 2.87 5.57 -4.82
N ASP A 135 2.51 5.63 -6.10
CA ASP A 135 2.39 6.89 -6.84
C ASP A 135 1.20 7.71 -6.35
N ALA A 136 0.06 7.06 -6.08
CA ALA A 136 -1.10 7.69 -5.44
C ALA A 136 -0.75 8.27 -4.06
N ILE A 137 0.02 7.57 -3.24
CA ILE A 137 0.50 8.09 -1.94
C ILE A 137 1.31 9.37 -2.15
N HIS A 138 2.30 9.37 -3.06
CA HIS A 138 3.11 10.55 -3.32
C HIS A 138 2.28 11.74 -3.84
N GLN A 139 1.33 11.50 -4.75
CA GLN A 139 0.45 12.54 -5.28
C GLN A 139 -0.43 13.16 -4.19
N LEU A 140 -0.90 12.35 -3.22
CA LEU A 140 -1.72 12.80 -2.10
C LEU A 140 -0.91 13.50 -1.00
N GLU A 141 0.38 13.20 -0.85
CA GLU A 141 1.27 13.89 0.12
C GLU A 141 1.83 15.20 -0.43
N GLY A 142 2.16 15.25 -1.72
CA GLY A 142 2.88 16.37 -2.33
C GLY A 142 2.00 17.39 -3.06
N ASP A 143 1.04 16.93 -3.86
CA ASP A 143 0.56 17.73 -5.00
C ASP A 143 -0.96 18.00 -5.03
N ARG A 144 -1.78 17.26 -4.27
CA ARG A 144 -3.25 17.29 -4.42
C ARG A 144 -4.02 17.20 -3.11
N PRO A 145 -4.40 18.34 -2.48
CA PRO A 145 -5.13 18.35 -1.22
C PRO A 145 -6.67 18.29 -1.36
N MET A 146 -7.23 18.21 -2.58
CA MET A 146 -8.69 18.26 -2.75
C MET A 146 -9.33 16.86 -2.76
N LEU A 147 -10.35 16.69 -1.92
CA LEU A 147 -11.11 15.44 -1.76
C LEU A 147 -11.71 14.91 -3.08
N SER A 148 -12.09 15.81 -3.99
CA SER A 148 -12.64 15.46 -5.31
C SER A 148 -11.63 14.69 -6.18
N GLN A 149 -10.33 14.99 -6.07
CA GLN A 149 -9.29 14.33 -6.86
C GLN A 149 -8.93 12.94 -6.34
N VAL A 150 -9.32 12.64 -5.10
CA VAL A 150 -9.05 11.36 -4.45
C VAL A 150 -9.94 10.27 -5.04
N TYR A 151 -11.18 10.60 -5.40
CA TYR A 151 -12.12 9.64 -5.95
C TYR A 151 -11.60 9.00 -7.26
N ASP A 152 -11.16 9.82 -8.21
CA ASP A 152 -10.64 9.34 -9.49
C ASP A 152 -9.44 8.41 -9.30
N VAL A 153 -8.54 8.75 -8.37
CA VAL A 153 -7.39 7.91 -8.00
C VAL A 153 -7.86 6.55 -7.50
N LEU A 154 -8.91 6.49 -6.69
CA LEU A 154 -9.39 5.23 -6.12
C LEU A 154 -10.10 4.35 -7.15
N VAL A 155 -10.84 4.94 -8.07
CA VAL A 155 -11.46 4.21 -9.19
C VAL A 155 -10.38 3.61 -10.08
N GLN A 156 -9.34 4.37 -10.40
CA GLN A 156 -8.20 3.89 -11.18
C GLN A 156 -7.45 2.75 -10.47
N LEU A 157 -7.19 2.88 -9.16
CA LEU A 157 -6.57 1.82 -8.37
C LEU A 157 -7.40 0.54 -8.36
N ARG A 158 -8.72 0.64 -8.25
CA ARG A 158 -9.63 -0.50 -8.31
C ARG A 158 -9.58 -1.20 -9.67
N SER A 159 -9.66 -0.43 -10.76
CA SER A 159 -9.57 -0.96 -12.13
C SER A 159 -8.23 -1.65 -12.37
N HIS A 160 -7.13 -1.06 -11.92
CA HIS A 160 -5.80 -1.65 -11.98
C HIS A 160 -5.74 -3.02 -11.28
N LEU A 161 -6.32 -3.13 -10.08
CA LEU A 161 -6.37 -4.40 -9.36
C LEU A 161 -7.24 -5.45 -10.08
N GLU A 162 -8.34 -5.03 -10.69
CA GLU A 162 -9.18 -5.91 -11.51
C GLU A 162 -8.42 -6.45 -12.73
N ASP A 163 -7.75 -5.58 -13.46
CA ASP A 163 -6.93 -5.96 -14.62
C ASP A 163 -5.72 -6.81 -14.21
N PHE A 164 -5.12 -6.53 -13.06
CA PHE A 164 -4.05 -7.34 -12.50
C PHE A 164 -4.54 -8.77 -12.19
N GLU A 165 -5.65 -8.91 -11.45
CA GLU A 165 -6.18 -10.23 -11.08
C GLU A 165 -6.72 -11.01 -12.30
N LYS A 166 -7.19 -10.31 -13.33
CA LYS A 166 -7.55 -10.93 -14.62
C LYS A 166 -6.33 -11.50 -15.34
N ARG A 167 -5.20 -10.81 -15.31
CA ARG A 167 -3.93 -11.26 -15.92
C ARG A 167 -3.23 -12.35 -15.09
N HIS A 168 -3.43 -12.33 -13.76
CA HIS A 168 -2.80 -13.25 -12.81
C HIS A 168 -3.86 -13.98 -11.95
N PRO A 169 -4.64 -14.91 -12.53
CA PRO A 169 -5.81 -15.52 -11.88
C PRO A 169 -5.49 -16.37 -10.64
N THR A 170 -4.21 -16.70 -10.42
CA THR A 170 -3.72 -17.42 -9.25
C THR A 170 -3.30 -16.49 -8.11
N LEU A 171 -3.20 -15.18 -8.35
CA LEU A 171 -2.75 -14.15 -7.41
C LEU A 171 -3.89 -13.18 -7.06
N LYS A 172 -4.98 -13.74 -6.55
CA LYS A 172 -6.21 -13.01 -6.22
C LYS A 172 -6.20 -12.42 -4.81
N GLY A 173 -7.18 -11.55 -4.55
CA GLY A 173 -7.54 -11.06 -3.23
C GLY A 173 -7.11 -9.62 -2.96
N LEU A 174 -6.30 -9.01 -3.82
CA LEU A 174 -5.95 -7.59 -3.71
C LEU A 174 -7.16 -6.71 -3.95
N LYS A 175 -7.95 -6.99 -5.00
CA LYS A 175 -9.17 -6.23 -5.30
C LYS A 175 -10.20 -6.37 -4.17
N ALA A 176 -10.44 -7.59 -3.71
CA ALA A 176 -11.37 -7.83 -2.61
C ALA A 176 -10.95 -7.11 -1.32
N LEU A 177 -9.64 -7.12 -1.02
CA LEU A 177 -9.08 -6.41 0.12
C LEU A 177 -9.20 -4.89 -0.01
N TYR A 178 -9.02 -4.38 -1.23
CA TYR A 178 -9.21 -2.98 -1.55
C TYR A 178 -10.67 -2.56 -1.41
N ASP A 179 -11.59 -3.30 -2.02
CA ASP A 179 -13.04 -3.09 -1.93
C ASP A 179 -13.50 -3.12 -0.46
N GLN A 180 -12.97 -4.06 0.35
CA GLN A 180 -13.27 -4.11 1.78
C GLN A 180 -12.90 -2.81 2.51
N ARG A 181 -11.75 -2.20 2.16
CA ARG A 181 -11.30 -0.95 2.77
C ARG A 181 -12.16 0.24 2.37
N ILE A 182 -12.52 0.32 1.09
CA ILE A 182 -13.41 1.37 0.60
C ILE A 182 -14.80 1.22 1.24
N ASN A 183 -15.39 0.03 1.21
CA ASN A 183 -16.72 -0.23 1.76
C ASN A 183 -16.78 0.01 3.28
N ALA A 184 -15.73 -0.35 4.02
CA ALA A 184 -15.67 -0.09 5.46
C ALA A 184 -15.72 1.40 5.78
N ALA A 185 -15.08 2.22 4.95
CA ALA A 185 -15.08 3.66 5.15
C ALA A 185 -16.38 4.32 4.67
N VAL A 186 -16.96 3.83 3.57
CA VAL A 186 -18.27 4.25 3.06
C VAL A 186 -19.38 4.00 4.09
N LYS A 187 -19.46 2.78 4.62
CA LYS A 187 -20.44 2.43 5.66
C LYS A 187 -20.31 3.34 6.89
N LEU A 188 -19.09 3.72 7.26
CA LEU A 188 -18.86 4.60 8.39
C LEU A 188 -19.32 6.05 8.11
N ILE A 189 -19.26 6.50 6.86
CA ILE A 189 -19.83 7.79 6.42
C ILE A 189 -21.37 7.73 6.47
N GLU A 190 -21.97 6.67 5.93
CA GLU A 190 -23.43 6.47 5.93
C GLU A 190 -24.01 6.43 7.35
N GLU A 191 -23.41 5.67 8.26
CA GLU A 191 -23.88 5.55 9.66
C GLU A 191 -23.89 6.90 10.40
N VAL A 192 -23.00 7.81 10.01
CA VAL A 192 -22.94 9.15 10.58
C VAL A 192 -24.06 10.03 10.05
N TYR A 193 -24.25 10.02 8.73
CA TYR A 193 -25.24 10.89 8.08
C TYR A 193 -26.67 10.38 8.24
N ALA A 194 -26.86 9.08 8.47
CA ALA A 194 -28.18 8.47 8.71
C ALA A 194 -28.77 8.75 10.10
N GLY A 195 -27.97 9.23 11.07
CA GLY A 195 -28.46 9.70 12.37
C GLY A 195 -29.42 8.73 13.08
N LYS A 196 -29.02 7.47 13.34
CA LYS A 196 -29.91 6.50 14.01
C LYS A 196 -30.30 6.97 15.44
N PRO A 197 -31.48 6.60 15.95
CA PRO A 197 -32.03 7.12 17.22
C PRO A 197 -31.13 6.93 18.45
N ASP A 198 -30.40 5.81 18.52
CA ASP A 198 -29.48 5.48 19.62
C ASP A 198 -28.02 5.89 19.34
N SER A 199 -27.80 6.71 18.32
CA SER A 199 -26.45 7.11 17.92
C SER A 199 -25.90 8.22 18.82
N PRO A 200 -24.57 8.30 19.02
CA PRO A 200 -23.93 9.42 19.70
C PRO A 200 -24.38 10.75 19.12
N SER A 201 -24.35 11.84 19.88
CA SER A 201 -24.69 13.18 19.36
C SER A 201 -23.90 13.54 18.09
N TYR A 202 -24.38 14.50 17.30
CA TYR A 202 -23.69 14.92 16.08
C TYR A 202 -22.19 15.26 16.32
N GLU A 203 -21.87 15.94 17.41
CA GLU A 203 -20.49 16.26 17.77
C GLU A 203 -19.69 15.04 18.24
N GLU A 204 -20.29 14.07 18.94
CA GLU A 204 -19.63 12.81 19.28
C GLU A 204 -19.39 11.92 18.06
N ARG A 205 -20.33 11.88 17.10
CA ARG A 205 -20.17 11.20 15.81
C ARG A 205 -19.05 11.85 15.01
N LYS A 206 -19.02 13.18 14.93
CA LYS A 206 -17.97 13.97 14.28
C LYS A 206 -16.61 13.72 14.89
N GLU A 207 -16.48 13.56 16.20
CA GLU A 207 -15.19 13.17 16.81
C GLU A 207 -14.85 11.69 16.64
N GLN A 208 -15.81 10.77 16.68
CA GLN A 208 -15.56 9.37 16.35
C GLN A 208 -15.11 9.21 14.88
N ILE A 209 -15.66 10.01 13.97
CA ILE A 209 -15.21 10.14 12.59
C ILE A 209 -13.81 10.70 12.53
N LYS A 210 -13.56 11.85 13.17
CA LYS A 210 -12.21 12.43 13.18
C LYS A 210 -11.16 11.53 13.83
N ARG A 211 -11.55 10.53 14.61
CA ARG A 211 -10.67 9.49 15.17
C ARG A 211 -10.54 8.25 14.27
N LYS A 212 -11.65 7.69 13.76
CA LYS A 212 -11.66 6.46 12.92
C LYS A 212 -11.47 6.76 11.45
N VAL A 213 -12.20 7.72 10.93
CA VAL A 213 -11.95 8.33 9.63
C VAL A 213 -10.66 9.17 9.71
N GLY A 214 -10.29 9.69 10.88
CA GLY A 214 -8.91 10.08 11.22
C GLY A 214 -7.80 9.05 10.93
N SER A 215 -8.14 7.79 10.69
CA SER A 215 -7.23 6.78 10.16
C SER A 215 -7.70 6.14 8.84
N LEU A 216 -8.86 6.57 8.30
CA LEU A 216 -9.54 6.01 7.10
C LEU A 216 -10.03 7.07 6.05
N MET A 217 -9.85 8.39 6.26
CA MET A 217 -10.53 9.56 5.62
C MET A 217 -10.34 9.81 4.14
N LEU A 218 -9.83 8.87 3.37
CA LEU A 218 -9.47 9.15 1.97
C LEU A 218 -9.87 8.04 1.01
N SER A 219 -10.94 7.35 1.35
CA SER A 219 -11.72 6.49 0.46
C SER A 219 -12.93 7.29 -0.04
N GLY A 220 -12.79 7.88 -1.22
CA GLY A 220 -13.85 8.53 -1.97
C GLY A 220 -15.12 7.69 -2.09
N ILE A 221 -16.21 8.41 -2.33
CA ILE A 221 -17.59 7.96 -2.29
C ILE A 221 -17.92 7.18 -3.58
N PRO A 222 -18.27 5.87 -3.54
CA PRO A 222 -18.72 5.10 -4.69
C PRO A 222 -19.90 5.75 -5.43
N SER A 223 -20.08 5.41 -6.70
CA SER A 223 -21.17 5.92 -7.55
C SER A 223 -22.57 5.60 -6.99
N GLU A 224 -22.72 4.58 -6.13
CA GLU A 224 -24.00 4.29 -5.46
C GLU A 224 -24.42 5.37 -4.45
N LEU A 225 -23.57 6.37 -4.18
CA LEU A 225 -23.76 7.42 -3.18
C LEU A 225 -23.79 8.84 -3.75
N GLU A 226 -23.88 8.99 -5.07
CA GLU A 226 -24.11 10.26 -5.75
C GLU A 226 -25.41 10.94 -5.24
N TYR A 227 -26.43 10.12 -4.94
CA TYR A 227 -27.66 10.54 -4.27
C TYR A 227 -27.44 11.14 -2.86
N LEU A 228 -26.43 10.66 -2.13
CA LEU A 228 -26.12 11.13 -0.77
C LEU A 228 -25.36 12.47 -0.79
N MET A 229 -24.56 12.71 -1.84
CA MET A 229 -23.98 14.03 -2.16
C MET A 229 -25.06 15.05 -2.52
N ASP A 230 -26.03 14.68 -3.36
CA ASP A 230 -27.18 15.55 -3.67
C ASP A 230 -28.00 15.87 -2.41
N THR A 231 -28.21 14.88 -1.54
CA THR A 231 -28.93 15.07 -0.26
C THR A 231 -28.17 16.02 0.68
N LEU A 232 -26.83 15.97 0.70
CA LEU A 232 -25.99 16.86 1.51
C LEU A 232 -25.89 18.27 0.94
N THR A 233 -25.91 18.42 -0.38
CA THR A 233 -25.91 19.72 -1.06
C THR A 233 -27.27 20.41 -0.88
N THR A 234 -28.36 19.66 -1.02
CA THR A 234 -29.74 20.16 -0.83
C THR A 234 -30.02 20.56 0.63
N ARG A 235 -29.47 19.84 1.62
CA ARG A 235 -29.59 20.25 3.04
C ARG A 235 -28.79 21.51 3.38
N LYS A 236 -27.67 21.76 2.70
CA LYS A 236 -26.87 22.98 2.91
C LYS A 236 -27.58 24.24 2.40
N GLU A 237 -28.44 24.10 1.39
CA GLU A 237 -29.33 25.18 0.93
C GLU A 237 -30.52 25.43 1.88
N MET A 238 -30.95 24.40 2.62
CA MET A 238 -32.04 24.52 3.60
C MET A 238 -31.59 25.00 5.00
N GLU A 239 -30.29 24.95 5.31
CA GLU A 239 -29.71 25.38 6.61
C GLU A 239 -29.02 26.75 6.58
N LEU A 240 -29.29 27.62 5.58
CA LEU A 240 -28.97 29.04 5.68
C LEU A 240 -30.15 29.80 6.33
N PRO A 241 -30.11 30.13 7.65
CA PRO A 241 -31.04 31.10 8.20
C PRO A 241 -30.71 32.48 7.62
N GLY A 242 -31.74 33.15 7.12
CA GLY A 242 -31.63 34.26 6.17
C GLY A 242 -30.95 35.54 6.67
N GLY A 243 -30.62 36.40 5.70
CA GLY A 243 -30.11 37.73 5.98
C GLY A 243 -29.46 38.45 4.81
N GLY A 244 -30.11 38.52 3.64
CA GLY A 244 -29.61 39.31 2.52
C GLY A 244 -30.77 39.90 1.72
N LYS A 245 -31.07 41.18 1.97
CA LYS A 245 -32.11 41.96 1.27
C LYS A 245 -31.96 41.77 -0.24
N ARG A 246 -33.07 41.40 -0.91
CA ARG A 246 -33.21 41.63 -2.35
C ARG A 246 -33.08 43.14 -2.59
N VAL A 247 -32.00 43.54 -3.25
CA VAL A 247 -31.93 44.83 -3.92
C VAL A 247 -32.79 44.67 -5.17
N GLU A 248 -33.95 45.33 -5.20
CA GLU A 248 -34.60 45.64 -6.46
C GLU A 248 -33.73 46.66 -7.19
N VAL A 249 -33.33 46.34 -8.41
CA VAL A 249 -32.68 47.27 -9.33
C VAL A 249 -33.66 47.50 -10.49
N PRO A 250 -33.79 48.74 -11.00
CA PRO A 250 -34.85 49.18 -11.93
C PRO A 250 -34.91 48.41 -13.25
#